data_AF-A0A4R1NTR2-F1
#
_entry.id   AF-A0A4R1NTR2-F1
#
_cell.length_a   1.000
_cell.length_b   1.000
_cell.length_c   1.000
_cell.angle_alpha   90.00
_cell.angle_beta   90.00
_cell.angle_gamma   90.00
#
_symmetry.space_group_name_H-M   'P 1'
#
loop_
_entity.id
_entity.type
_entity.pdbx_description
1 polymer ?
#
loop_
_entity_poly.entity_id
_entity_poly.type
_entity_poly.pdbx_seq_one_letter_code
_entity_poly.pdbx_strand_id
1 'polypeptide(L)' 'MTNPIAVFLVLLILTGLGADLLFNNGDATLVIVRKFFDLIEWVAFWR' A
#
# COMPACT_ATOMS: atom_id res chain seq x y z
N MET A 1 -6.74 -7.77 -22.78
CA MET A 1 -6.27 -7.26 -21.48
C MET A 1 -4.77 -7.15 -21.54
N THR A 2 -4.30 -6.00 -22.00
CA THR A 2 -2.89 -5.79 -22.28
C THR A 2 -2.13 -5.67 -20.96
N ASN A 3 -1.19 -6.60 -20.79
CA ASN A 3 -0.22 -6.72 -19.70
C ASN A 3 0.54 -5.45 -19.26
N PRO A 4 0.78 -4.40 -20.10
CA PRO A 4 1.66 -3.29 -19.74
C PRO A 4 1.21 -2.50 -18.50
N ILE A 5 -0.10 -2.28 -18.32
CA ILE A 5 -0.60 -1.56 -17.14
C ILE A 5 -0.38 -2.38 -15.87
N ALA A 6 -0.61 -3.69 -15.93
CA ALA A 6 -0.34 -4.58 -14.79
C ALA A 6 1.15 -4.57 -14.43
N VAL A 7 2.04 -4.65 -15.42
CA VAL A 7 3.50 -4.57 -15.20
C VAL A 7 3.89 -3.22 -14.61
N PHE A 8 3.34 -2.12 -15.11
CA PHE A 8 3.60 -0.80 -14.57
C PHE A 8 3.15 -0.67 -13.11
N LEU A 9 1.96 -1.16 -12.77
CA LEU A 9 1.43 -1.12 -11.41
C LEU A 9 2.29 -1.96 -10.46
N VAL A 10 2.74 -3.14 -10.86
CA VAL A 10 3.64 -3.97 -10.06
C VAL A 10 4.97 -3.25 -9.82
N LEU A 11 5.56 -2.67 -10.86
CA LEU A 11 6.80 -1.91 -10.72
C LEU A 11 6.62 -0.71 -9.80
N LEU A 12 5.52 0.04 -9.93
CA LEU A 12 5.20 1.18 -9.10
C LEU A 12 5.08 0.81 -7.61
N ILE A 13 4.38 -0.29 -7.31
CA ILE A 13 4.20 -0.76 -5.93
C ILE A 13 5.53 -1.24 -5.35
N LEU A 14 6.30 -2.03 -6.11
CA LEU A 14 7.58 -2.55 -5.63
C LEU A 14 8.62 -1.45 -5.42
N THR A 15 8.68 -0.44 -6.30
CA THR A 15 9.57 0.71 -6.12
C THR A 15 9.14 1.56 -4.92
N GLY A 16 7.83 1.74 -4.70
CA GLY A 16 7.31 2.43 -3.52
C GLY A 16 7.67 1.72 -2.21
N LEU A 17 7.49 0.40 -2.14
CA LEU A 17 7.87 -0.40 -0.97
C LEU A 17 9.39 -0.42 -0.76
N GLY A 18 10.17 -0.54 -1.83
CA GLY A 18 11.63 -0.48 -1.77
C GLY A 18 12.14 0.89 -1.28
N ALA A 19 11.55 1.98 -1.78
CA ALA A 19 11.86 3.32 -1.32
C ALA A 19 11.50 3.49 0.17
N ASP A 20 10.36 2.97 0.61
CA ASP A 20 9.95 3.05 2.00
C ASP A 20 10.91 2.31 2.95
N LEU A 21 11.39 1.13 2.55
CA LEU A 21 12.37 0.37 3.32
C LEU A 21 13.74 1.08 3.39
N LEU A 22 14.18 1.72 2.30
CA LEU A 22 15.50 2.36 2.22
C LEU A 22 15.55 3.74 2.88
N PHE A 23 14.49 4.54 2.73
CA PHE A 23 14.46 5.93 3.19
C PHE A 23 13.72 6.12 4.51
N ASN A 24 12.70 5.30 4.78
CA ASN A 24 11.83 5.47 5.95
C ASN A 24 11.82 4.24 6.87
N ASN A 25 12.71 3.26 6.67
CA ASN A 25 12.74 1.99 7.41
C ASN A 25 11.40 1.21 7.43
N GLY A 26 10.52 1.44 6.47
CA GLY A 26 9.19 0.80 6.41
C GLY A 26 8.07 1.54 7.17
N ASP A 27 8.36 2.71 7.76
CA ASP A 27 7.39 3.43 8.58
C ASP A 27 6.18 3.93 7.78
N ALA A 28 6.35 4.35 6.52
CA ALA A 28 5.22 4.86 5.74
C ALA A 28 4.23 3.74 5.41
N THR A 29 4.72 2.54 5.06
CA THR A 29 3.87 1.36 4.86
C THR A 29 3.11 1.00 6.14
N LEU A 30 3.78 1.04 7.30
CA LEU A 30 3.14 0.77 8.60
C LEU A 30 2.01 1.77 8.91
N VAL A 31 2.22 3.06 8.61
CA VAL A 31 1.18 4.09 8.79
C VAL A 31 -0.04 3.81 7.91
N ILE A 32 0.17 3.49 6.64
CA ILE A 32 -0.92 3.18 5.70
C ILE A 32 -1.69 1.95 6.16
N VAL A 33 -1.00 0.89 6.60
CA VAL A 33 -1.64 -0.32 7.12
C VAL A 33 -2.50 -0.01 8.33
N ARG A 34 -2.01 0.76 9.30
CA ARG A 34 -2.80 1.14 10.49
C ARG A 34 -4.07 1.90 10.10
N LYS A 35 -3.95 2.89 9.20
CA LYS A 35 -5.11 3.67 8.72
C LYS A 35 -6.10 2.82 7.92
N PHE A 36 -5.61 1.82 7.20
CA PHE A 36 -6.46 0.89 6.48
C PHE A 36 -7.22 -0.03 7.45
N PHE A 37 -6.59 -0.48 8.54
CA PHE A 37 -7.27 -1.21 9.62
C PHE A 37 -8.36 -0.36 10.27
N ASP A 38 -8.06 0.91 10.62
CA ASP A 38 -9.06 1.85 11.17
C ASP A 38 -10.26 1.98 10.21
N LEU A 39 -10.00 2.05 8.90
CA LEU A 39 -11.04 2.13 7.88
C LEU A 39 -11.87 0.85 7.81
N ILE A 40 -11.25 -0.33 7.88
CA ILE A 40 -11.95 -1.62 7.93
C ILE A 40 -12.87 -1.67 9.15
N GLU A 41 -12.38 -1.29 10.33
CA GLU A 41 -13.18 -1.27 11.56
C GLU A 41 -14.36 -0.31 11.43
N TRP A 42 -14.14 0.87 10.86
CA TRP A 42 -15.21 1.82 10.58
C TRP A 42 -16.24 1.23 9.62
N VAL A 43 -15.85 0.66 8.49
CA VAL A 43 -16.77 0.00 7.54
C VAL A 43 -17.51 -1.16 8.19
N ALA A 44 -16.83 -1.96 9.02
CA ALA A 44 -17.43 -3.08 9.75
C ALA A 44 -18.48 -2.63 10.76
N PHE A 45 -18.33 -1.44 11.35
CA PHE A 45 -19.33 -0.82 12.22
C PHE A 45 -20.61 -0.43 11.46
N TRP A 46 -20.51 0.00 10.20
CA TRP A 46 -21.67 0.40 9.38
C TRP A 46 -22.40 -0.75 8.69
N ARG A 47 -21.83 -1.97 8.72
CA ARG A 47 -22.52 -3.16 8.26
C ARG A 47 -23.50 -3.65 9.32
#